data_AF-A0A0T6AUL6-F1
#
_entry.id   AF-A0A0T6AUL6-F1
#
_cell.length_a   1.000
_cell.length_b   1.000
_cell.length_c   1.000
_cell.angle_alpha   90.00
_cell.angle_beta   90.00
_cell.angle_gamma   90.00
#
_symmetry.space_group_name_H-M   'P 1'
#
loop_
_entity.id
_entity.type
_entity.pdbx_description
1 polymer ?
#
loop_
_entity_poly.entity_id
_entity_poly.type
_entity_poly.pdbx_seq_one_letter_code
_entity_poly.pdbx_strand_id
1 'polypeptide(L)'
;MTFSNAFNYILYDNPLSQTVIGVTKSTVEMIKPTKEITPTTIKVITERIPLYKQVAEHGPFIRIAGIMGASAVALGAYGAHRKYPKDRVDELKPIFETANRFHFFHTLALLGVPFSRNPKISAMLFICGTGLFTGACYYRAFTGKDTYGKLAPVGGTLLIIAWLSMVV
;
A
#
# COMPACT_ATOMS: atom_id res chain seq x y z
N MET A 1 5.23 81.32 -39.80
CA MET A 1 5.33 80.16 -38.89
C MET A 1 6.55 79.36 -39.28
N THR A 2 7.54 79.23 -38.40
CA THR A 2 8.80 78.53 -38.68
C THR A 2 8.54 77.02 -38.86
N PHE A 3 9.25 76.35 -39.77
CA PHE A 3 9.11 74.90 -40.02
C PHE A 3 9.18 74.06 -38.73
N SER A 4 10.02 74.47 -37.77
CA SER A 4 10.12 73.84 -36.45
C SER A 4 8.81 73.88 -35.65
N ASN A 5 8.00 74.94 -35.79
CA ASN A 5 6.74 75.08 -35.07
C ASN A 5 5.65 74.21 -35.69
N ALA A 6 5.64 74.07 -37.03
CA ALA A 6 4.72 73.16 -37.72
C ALA A 6 5.02 71.69 -37.40
N PHE A 7 6.31 71.33 -37.33
CA PHE A 7 6.74 69.98 -37.00
C PHE A 7 6.42 69.60 -35.54
N ASN A 8 6.68 70.50 -34.59
CA ASN A 8 6.33 70.29 -33.19
C ASN A 8 4.81 70.16 -32.98
N TYR A 9 4.01 70.96 -33.70
CA TYR A 9 2.56 70.87 -33.60
C TYR A 9 2.02 69.53 -34.10
N ILE A 10 2.56 69.00 -35.20
CA ILE A 10 2.15 67.70 -35.75
C ILE A 10 2.53 66.54 -34.81
N LEU A 11 3.74 66.59 -34.24
CA LEU A 11 4.23 65.51 -33.39
C LEU A 11 3.65 65.52 -31.97
N TYR A 12 3.48 66.70 -31.37
CA TYR A 12 3.20 66.81 -29.94
C TYR A 12 1.87 67.50 -29.63
N ASP A 13 1.52 68.57 -30.33
CA ASP A 13 0.33 69.35 -29.96
C ASP A 13 -0.95 68.89 -30.67
N ASN A 14 -0.84 68.00 -31.67
CA ASN A 14 -2.00 67.47 -32.38
C ASN A 14 -2.75 66.42 -31.53
N PRO A 15 -4.07 66.56 -31.32
CA PRO A 15 -4.87 65.62 -30.53
C PRO A 15 -4.85 64.19 -31.06
N LEU A 16 -4.65 63.99 -32.37
CA LEU A 16 -4.50 62.66 -32.97
C LEU A 16 -3.17 62.00 -32.57
N SER A 17 -2.08 62.77 -32.49
CA SER A 17 -0.77 62.24 -32.08
C SER A 17 -0.79 61.81 -30.61
N GLN A 18 -1.38 62.64 -29.74
CA GLN A 18 -1.52 62.31 -28.31
C GLN A 18 -2.39 61.07 -28.08
N THR A 19 -3.43 60.87 -28.89
CA THR A 19 -4.26 59.66 -28.84
C THR A 19 -3.46 58.42 -29.24
N VAL A 20 -2.69 58.48 -30.33
CA VAL A 20 -1.85 57.37 -30.80
C VAL A 20 -0.73 57.06 -29.79
N ILE A 21 -0.08 58.07 -29.24
CA ILE A 21 0.96 57.92 -28.20
C ILE A 21 0.37 57.33 -26.91
N GLY A 22 -0.83 57.75 -26.52
CA GLY A 22 -1.54 57.17 -25.36
C GLY A 22 -1.89 55.70 -25.57
N VAL A 23 -2.50 55.37 -26.72
CA VAL A 23 -2.90 53.99 -27.06
C VAL A 23 -1.69 53.06 -27.14
N THR A 24 -0.59 53.51 -27.77
CA THR A 24 0.66 52.74 -27.88
C THR A 24 1.32 52.53 -26.53
N LYS A 25 1.36 53.55 -25.67
CA LYS A 25 1.89 53.40 -24.30
C LYS A 25 1.05 52.43 -23.46
N SER A 26 -0.28 52.48 -23.58
CA SER A 26 -1.17 51.54 -22.90
C SER A 26 -1.07 50.11 -23.43
N THR A 27 -0.88 49.91 -24.74
CA THR A 27 -0.62 48.56 -25.29
C THR A 27 0.75 48.05 -24.85
N VAL A 28 1.78 48.90 -24.79
CA VAL A 28 3.11 48.52 -24.28
C VAL A 28 3.08 48.18 -22.79
N GLU A 29 2.30 48.89 -21.98
CA GLU A 29 2.09 48.55 -20.57
C GLU A 29 1.25 47.28 -20.39
N MET A 30 0.31 47.00 -21.29
CA MET A 30 -0.50 45.77 -21.29
C MET A 30 0.28 44.54 -21.79
N ILE A 31 1.26 44.73 -22.67
CA ILE A 31 2.17 43.68 -23.18
C ILE A 31 3.36 43.46 -22.24
N LYS A 32 3.55 44.31 -21.22
CA LYS A 32 4.59 44.13 -20.20
C LYS A 32 4.33 42.77 -19.53
N PRO A 33 5.28 41.81 -19.62
CA PRO A 33 5.05 40.46 -19.11
C PRO A 33 4.72 40.55 -17.62
N THR A 34 3.51 40.12 -17.28
CA THR A 34 3.08 39.92 -15.89
C THR A 34 4.17 39.12 -15.19
N LYS A 35 4.79 39.77 -14.19
CA LYS A 35 5.74 39.25 -13.21
C LYS A 35 5.95 37.75 -13.35
N GLU A 36 7.12 37.33 -13.82
CA GLU A 36 7.52 35.93 -13.94
C GLU A 36 7.01 35.15 -12.73
N ILE A 37 5.98 34.33 -12.96
CA ILE A 37 5.54 33.35 -11.97
C ILE A 37 6.64 32.31 -12.02
N THR A 38 7.68 32.48 -11.19
CA THR A 38 8.69 31.44 -10.97
C THR A 38 7.94 30.13 -10.81
N PRO A 39 8.16 29.13 -11.68
CA PRO A 39 7.46 27.86 -11.57
C PRO A 39 7.73 27.34 -10.16
N THR A 40 6.67 27.21 -9.36
CA THR A 40 6.76 26.59 -8.04
C THR A 40 7.38 25.24 -8.26
N THR A 41 8.67 25.11 -7.96
CA THR A 41 9.37 23.84 -8.02
C THR A 41 8.79 23.03 -6.90
N ILE A 42 7.76 22.23 -7.20
CA ILE A 42 7.27 21.21 -6.29
C ILE A 42 8.44 20.24 -6.15
N LYS A 43 9.29 20.45 -5.14
CA LYS A 43 10.11 19.37 -4.62
C LYS A 43 9.11 18.34 -4.12
N VAL A 44 8.83 17.35 -4.96
CA VAL A 44 8.20 16.11 -4.53
C VAL A 44 9.22 15.47 -3.61
N ILE A 45 9.20 15.88 -2.33
CA ILE A 45 9.91 15.21 -1.27
C ILE A 45 9.10 13.93 -1.03
N THR A 46 9.29 12.93 -1.90
CA THR A 46 9.05 11.55 -1.49
C THR A 46 10.17 11.22 -0.52
N GLU A 47 10.11 11.74 0.70
CA GLU A 47 11.05 11.32 1.73
C GLU A 47 10.84 9.82 1.88
N ARG A 48 11.82 9.03 1.46
CA ARG A 48 11.81 7.59 1.64
C ARG A 48 11.89 7.35 3.14
N ILE A 49 10.74 7.15 3.77
CA ILE A 49 10.67 6.79 5.19
C ILE A 49 11.55 5.55 5.35
N PRO A 50 12.56 5.58 6.23
CA PRO A 50 13.46 4.45 6.37
C PRO A 50 12.70 3.22 6.89
N LEU A 51 13.05 2.03 6.40
CA LEU A 51 12.31 0.79 6.64
C LEU A 51 12.01 0.52 8.12
N TYR A 52 12.96 0.81 9.01
CA TYR A 52 12.79 0.61 10.46
C TYR A 52 11.66 1.45 11.06
N LYS A 53 11.37 2.63 10.48
CA LYS A 53 10.34 3.56 10.95
C LYS A 53 8.94 3.14 10.47
N GLN A 54 8.84 2.61 9.25
CA GLN A 54 7.62 1.96 8.75
C GLN A 54 7.31 0.66 9.53
N VAL A 55 8.36 -0.11 9.84
CA VAL A 55 8.26 -1.30 10.70
C VAL A 55 7.79 -0.94 12.11
N ALA A 56 8.26 0.17 12.68
CA ALA A 56 7.79 0.66 13.98
C ALA A 56 6.29 1.06 13.93
N GLU A 57 5.86 1.70 12.85
CA GLU A 57 4.46 2.08 12.63
C GLU A 57 3.54 0.85 12.46
N HIS A 58 4.02 -0.20 11.79
CA HIS A 58 3.33 -1.48 11.61
C HIS A 58 3.72 -2.57 12.62
N GLY A 59 4.36 -2.15 13.73
CA GLY A 59 4.86 -3.02 14.78
C GLY A 59 3.91 -4.12 15.29
N PRO A 60 2.58 -3.89 15.45
CA PRO A 60 1.69 -4.96 15.93
C PRO A 60 1.63 -6.16 14.98
N PHE A 61 1.67 -5.96 13.65
CA PHE A 61 1.54 -7.06 12.69
C PHE A 61 2.76 -7.96 12.70
N ILE A 62 3.96 -7.38 12.83
CA ILE A 62 5.21 -8.14 12.92
C ILE A 62 5.27 -8.94 14.21
N ARG A 63 4.78 -8.38 15.34
CA ARG A 63 4.67 -9.11 16.59
C ARG A 63 3.72 -10.30 16.48
N ILE A 64 2.55 -10.11 15.85
CA ILE A 64 1.58 -11.19 15.62
C ILE A 64 2.19 -12.26 14.71
N ALA A 65 2.86 -11.88 13.62
CA ALA A 65 3.57 -12.82 12.75
C ALA A 65 4.66 -13.59 13.51
N GLY A 66 5.38 -12.93 14.44
CA GLY A 66 6.32 -13.60 15.33
C GLY A 66 5.65 -14.68 16.21
N ILE A 67 4.49 -14.37 16.79
CA ILE A 67 3.72 -15.34 17.59
C ILE A 67 3.20 -16.49 16.72
N MET A 68 2.67 -16.21 15.54
CA MET A 68 2.20 -17.22 14.59
C MET A 68 3.35 -18.12 14.14
N GLY A 69 4.52 -17.54 13.84
CA GLY A 69 5.71 -18.30 13.45
C GLY A 69 6.25 -19.17 14.57
N ALA A 70 6.34 -18.65 15.80
CA ALA A 70 6.70 -19.45 16.96
C ALA A 70 5.72 -20.62 17.17
N SER A 71 4.41 -20.36 17.00
CA SER A 71 3.38 -21.40 17.08
C SER A 71 3.52 -22.46 15.98
N ALA A 72 3.81 -22.05 14.74
CA ALA A 72 4.06 -22.95 13.61
C ALA A 72 5.30 -23.82 13.83
N VAL A 73 6.39 -23.26 14.39
CA VAL A 73 7.59 -24.03 14.78
C VAL A 73 7.26 -25.04 15.87
N ALA A 74 6.56 -24.63 16.92
CA ALA A 74 6.18 -25.50 18.02
C ALA A 74 5.29 -26.66 17.54
N LEU A 75 4.26 -26.36 16.73
CA LEU A 75 3.38 -27.38 16.15
C LEU A 75 4.14 -28.28 15.16
N GLY A 76 5.04 -27.73 14.34
CA GLY A 76 5.87 -28.51 13.43
C GLY A 76 6.76 -29.51 14.17
N ALA A 77 7.46 -29.05 15.22
CA ALA A 77 8.28 -29.90 16.07
C ALA A 77 7.44 -30.99 16.75
N TYR A 78 6.26 -30.62 17.28
CA TYR A 78 5.34 -31.58 17.87
C TYR A 78 4.89 -32.64 16.86
N GLY A 79 4.46 -32.23 15.66
CA GLY A 79 4.00 -33.14 14.62
C GLY A 79 5.05 -34.13 14.15
N ALA A 80 6.30 -33.70 14.05
CA ALA A 80 7.41 -34.57 13.65
C ALA A 80 7.69 -35.68 14.68
N HIS A 81 7.48 -35.43 15.97
CA HIS A 81 7.75 -36.38 17.05
C HIS A 81 6.49 -37.11 17.54
N ARG A 82 5.31 -36.70 17.07
CA ARG A 82 4.04 -37.29 17.47
C ARG A 82 3.90 -38.72 16.93
N LYS A 83 3.43 -39.62 17.79
CA LYS A 83 2.95 -40.94 17.36
C LYS A 83 1.50 -40.85 16.89
N TYR A 84 1.27 -41.18 15.62
CA TYR A 84 -0.06 -41.29 15.03
C TYR A 84 -0.61 -42.71 15.23
N PRO A 85 -1.95 -42.89 15.32
CA PRO A 85 -2.57 -44.22 15.32
C PRO A 85 -2.15 -45.00 14.07
N LYS A 86 -1.69 -46.25 14.23
CA LYS A 86 -1.12 -47.06 13.13
C LYS A 86 -2.12 -47.28 11.99
N ASP A 87 -3.40 -47.38 12.32
CA ASP A 87 -4.52 -47.59 11.40
C ASP A 87 -4.90 -46.33 10.60
N ARG A 88 -4.47 -45.14 11.04
CA ARG A 88 -4.83 -43.86 10.41
C ARG A 88 -3.64 -42.94 10.13
N VAL A 89 -2.41 -43.45 10.23
CA VAL A 89 -1.20 -42.65 10.05
C VAL A 89 -1.15 -42.03 8.65
N ASP A 90 -1.53 -42.79 7.63
CA ASP A 90 -1.51 -42.35 6.23
C ASP A 90 -2.56 -41.27 5.93
N GLU A 91 -3.61 -41.15 6.76
CA GLU A 91 -4.60 -40.08 6.65
C GLU A 91 -4.19 -38.85 7.48
N LEU A 92 -3.88 -39.04 8.76
CA LEU A 92 -3.76 -37.94 9.72
C LEU A 92 -2.42 -37.20 9.61
N LYS A 93 -1.34 -37.90 9.26
CA LYS A 93 -0.01 -37.29 9.15
C LYS A 93 0.06 -36.29 7.99
N PRO A 94 -0.39 -36.61 6.76
CA PRO A 94 -0.40 -35.63 5.65
C PRO A 94 -1.28 -34.41 5.93
N ILE A 95 -2.41 -34.58 6.62
CA ILE A 95 -3.28 -33.46 7.03
C ILE A 95 -2.54 -32.54 7.98
N PHE A 96 -1.82 -33.09 8.97
CA PHE A 96 -1.02 -32.30 9.89
C PHE A 96 0.10 -31.53 9.17
N GLU A 97 0.85 -32.21 8.30
CA GLU A 97 1.94 -31.61 7.54
C GLU A 97 1.44 -30.49 6.63
N THR A 98 0.27 -30.69 6.00
CA THR A 98 -0.39 -29.66 5.19
C THR A 98 -0.80 -28.47 6.03
N ALA A 99 -1.44 -28.69 7.19
CA ALA A 99 -1.81 -27.63 8.11
C ALA A 99 -0.58 -26.78 8.52
N ASN A 100 0.51 -27.46 8.87
CA ASN A 100 1.75 -26.82 9.31
C ASN A 100 2.44 -26.04 8.19
N ARG A 101 2.48 -26.60 6.98
CA ARG A 101 3.06 -25.93 5.81
C ARG A 101 2.30 -24.64 5.48
N PHE A 102 0.97 -24.68 5.48
CA PHE A 102 0.16 -23.48 5.25
C PHE A 102 0.27 -22.47 6.40
N HIS A 103 0.37 -22.93 7.65
CA HIS A 103 0.58 -22.05 8.80
C HIS A 103 1.87 -21.23 8.65
N PHE A 104 2.96 -21.87 8.21
CA PHE A 104 4.21 -21.18 7.90
C PHE A 104 4.07 -20.22 6.72
N PHE A 105 3.52 -20.66 5.58
CA PHE A 105 3.41 -19.80 4.40
C PHE A 105 2.62 -18.52 4.68
N HIS A 106 1.51 -18.61 5.41
CA HIS A 106 0.71 -17.43 5.73
C HIS A 106 1.31 -16.58 6.86
N THR A 107 2.11 -17.17 7.75
CA THR A 107 2.93 -16.40 8.69
C THR A 107 3.97 -15.56 7.95
N LEU A 108 4.68 -16.17 6.98
CA LEU A 108 5.67 -15.46 6.18
C LEU A 108 5.00 -14.39 5.31
N ALA A 109 3.82 -14.67 4.75
CA ALA A 109 3.01 -13.66 4.07
C ALA A 109 2.63 -12.50 5.00
N LEU A 110 2.27 -12.77 6.26
CA LEU A 110 1.92 -11.74 7.24
C LEU A 110 3.10 -10.80 7.56
N LEU A 111 4.35 -11.29 7.49
CA LEU A 111 5.54 -10.42 7.60
C LEU A 111 5.66 -9.44 6.44
N GLY A 112 5.12 -9.78 5.26
CA GLY A 112 5.08 -8.92 4.08
C GLY A 112 3.92 -7.92 4.06
N VAL A 113 2.92 -8.08 4.93
CA VAL A 113 1.72 -7.23 4.97
C VAL A 113 2.00 -5.74 5.22
N PRO A 114 3.00 -5.31 6.02
CA PRO A 114 3.34 -3.89 6.16
C PRO A 114 3.66 -3.17 4.83
N PHE A 115 3.96 -3.91 3.77
CA PHE A 115 4.24 -3.35 2.45
C PHE A 115 3.01 -3.29 1.53
N SER A 116 1.84 -3.79 1.95
CA SER A 116 0.61 -3.66 1.19
C SER A 116 0.00 -2.27 1.36
N ARG A 117 -0.87 -1.86 0.42
CA ARG A 117 -1.55 -0.56 0.50
C ARG A 117 -2.45 -0.43 1.73
N ASN A 118 -3.11 -1.53 2.11
CA ASN A 118 -4.07 -1.59 3.21
C ASN A 118 -3.67 -2.71 4.21
N PRO A 119 -2.60 -2.50 5.00
CA PRO A 119 -2.01 -3.55 5.83
C PRO A 119 -2.97 -4.10 6.89
N LYS A 120 -3.87 -3.26 7.42
CA LYS A 120 -4.87 -3.66 8.42
C LYS A 120 -5.82 -4.75 7.89
N ILE A 121 -6.32 -4.58 6.66
CA ILE A 121 -7.30 -5.49 6.05
C ILE A 121 -6.59 -6.81 5.70
N SER A 122 -5.45 -6.72 5.00
CA SER A 122 -4.67 -7.91 4.65
C SER A 122 -4.26 -8.70 5.88
N ALA A 123 -3.81 -8.03 6.95
CA ALA A 123 -3.42 -8.70 8.20
C ALA A 123 -4.59 -9.46 8.83
N MET A 124 -5.75 -8.82 8.99
CA MET A 124 -6.93 -9.48 9.57
C MET A 124 -7.37 -10.69 8.74
N LEU A 125 -7.35 -10.60 7.41
CA LEU A 125 -7.70 -11.71 6.54
C LEU A 125 -6.70 -12.87 6.66
N PHE A 126 -5.40 -12.60 6.72
CA PHE A 126 -4.39 -13.65 6.95
C PHE A 126 -4.53 -14.29 8.32
N ILE A 127 -4.71 -13.52 9.39
CA ILE A 127 -4.82 -14.03 10.75
C ILE A 127 -6.07 -14.91 10.88
N CYS A 128 -7.24 -14.41 10.50
CA CYS A 128 -8.50 -15.14 10.58
C CYS A 128 -8.52 -16.35 9.63
N GLY A 129 -8.08 -16.18 8.38
CA GLY A 129 -8.04 -17.23 7.39
C GLY A 129 -7.10 -18.37 7.78
N THR A 130 -5.90 -18.05 8.28
CA THR A 130 -4.94 -19.05 8.78
C THR A 130 -5.53 -19.80 9.97
N GLY A 131 -6.05 -19.07 10.98
CA GLY A 131 -6.65 -19.69 12.15
C GLY A 131 -7.78 -20.66 11.83
N LEU A 132 -8.69 -20.29 10.91
CA LEU A 132 -9.80 -21.14 10.50
C LEU A 132 -9.33 -22.34 9.67
N PHE A 133 -8.45 -22.12 8.68
CA PHE A 133 -7.95 -23.17 7.80
C PHE A 133 -7.06 -24.16 8.55
N THR A 134 -5.94 -23.68 9.08
CA THR A 134 -4.95 -24.54 9.73
C THR A 134 -5.48 -25.06 11.06
N GLY A 135 -6.28 -24.28 11.80
CA GLY A 135 -6.91 -24.74 13.04
C GLY A 135 -7.85 -25.93 12.83
N ALA A 136 -8.71 -25.88 11.81
CA ALA A 136 -9.58 -27.00 11.46
C ALA A 136 -8.78 -28.25 11.05
N CYS A 137 -7.73 -28.07 10.23
CA CYS A 137 -6.86 -29.17 9.82
C CYS A 137 -6.06 -29.77 10.98
N TYR A 138 -5.52 -28.94 11.88
CA TYR A 138 -4.84 -29.42 13.09
C TYR A 138 -5.82 -30.17 13.99
N TYR A 139 -7.04 -29.65 14.21
CA TYR A 139 -8.05 -30.34 14.99
C TYR A 139 -8.35 -31.74 14.43
N ARG A 140 -8.56 -31.84 13.12
CA ARG A 140 -8.76 -33.14 12.45
C ARG A 140 -7.53 -34.02 12.60
N ALA A 141 -6.32 -33.51 12.43
CA ALA A 141 -5.11 -34.29 12.63
C ALA A 141 -4.91 -34.75 14.10
N PHE A 142 -5.38 -33.97 15.08
CA PHE A 142 -5.30 -34.31 16.50
C PHE A 142 -6.33 -35.35 16.93
N THR A 143 -7.59 -35.10 16.63
CA THR A 143 -8.72 -35.92 17.11
C THR A 143 -9.10 -37.02 16.12
N GLY A 144 -8.75 -36.86 14.85
CA GLY A 144 -9.25 -37.65 13.73
C GLY A 144 -10.76 -37.57 13.55
N LYS A 145 -11.40 -36.51 14.05
CA LYS A 145 -12.82 -36.20 13.82
C LYS A 145 -12.92 -35.01 12.86
N ASP A 146 -13.89 -35.07 11.95
CA ASP A 146 -14.12 -34.02 10.94
C ASP A 146 -15.23 -33.03 11.35
N THR A 147 -15.37 -32.76 12.65
CA THR A 147 -16.45 -31.89 13.17
C THR A 147 -16.38 -30.46 12.63
N TYR A 148 -15.16 -29.96 12.41
CA TYR A 148 -14.91 -28.60 11.93
C TYR A 148 -14.50 -28.55 10.46
N GLY A 149 -14.77 -29.61 9.68
CA GLY A 149 -14.35 -29.70 8.27
C GLY A 149 -14.85 -28.53 7.41
N LYS A 150 -16.03 -27.98 7.72
CA LYS A 150 -16.60 -26.81 7.02
C LYS A 150 -15.84 -25.49 7.27
N LEU A 151 -15.05 -25.39 8.34
CA LEU A 151 -14.27 -24.18 8.62
C LEU A 151 -13.05 -24.05 7.70
N ALA A 152 -12.48 -25.18 7.26
CA ALA A 152 -11.35 -25.19 6.34
C ALA A 152 -11.63 -24.46 5.01
N PRO A 153 -12.69 -24.76 4.24
CA PRO A 153 -12.96 -24.03 2.99
C PRO A 153 -13.27 -22.55 3.23
N VAL A 154 -13.92 -22.19 4.34
CA VAL A 154 -14.15 -20.77 4.70
C VAL A 154 -12.82 -20.06 4.96
N GLY A 155 -11.93 -20.67 5.74
CA GLY A 155 -10.59 -20.16 5.98
C GLY A 155 -9.77 -20.04 4.69
N GLY A 156 -9.84 -21.04 3.82
CA GLY A 156 -9.20 -21.02 2.49
C GLY A 156 -9.67 -19.86 1.63
N THR A 157 -10.98 -19.60 1.57
CA THR A 157 -11.54 -18.44 0.85
C THR A 157 -11.02 -17.12 1.42
N LEU A 158 -10.96 -16.98 2.76
CA LEU A 158 -10.37 -15.79 3.38
C LEU A 158 -8.89 -15.62 3.03
N LEU A 159 -8.13 -16.71 2.96
CA LEU A 159 -6.72 -16.68 2.57
C LEU A 159 -6.54 -16.26 1.11
N ILE A 160 -7.41 -16.71 0.20
CA ILE A 160 -7.42 -16.24 -1.20
C ILE A 160 -7.66 -14.73 -1.24
N ILE A 161 -8.69 -14.25 -0.52
CA ILE A 161 -9.00 -12.82 -0.45
C ILE A 161 -7.86 -12.04 0.22
N ALA A 162 -7.17 -12.62 1.21
CA ALA A 162 -6.01 -12.01 1.86
C ALA A 162 -4.90 -11.72 0.84
N TRP A 163 -4.54 -12.72 0.02
CA TRP A 163 -3.54 -12.54 -1.04
C TRP A 163 -4.00 -11.52 -2.09
N LEU A 164 -5.25 -11.57 -2.53
CA LEU A 164 -5.80 -10.59 -3.47
C LEU A 164 -5.80 -9.17 -2.90
N SER A 165 -6.05 -9.02 -1.60
CA SER A 165 -6.04 -7.72 -0.93
C SER A 165 -4.66 -7.05 -0.91
N MET A 166 -3.58 -7.82 -1.09
CA MET A 166 -2.23 -7.26 -1.20
C MET A 166 -1.94 -6.66 -2.57
N VAL A 167 -2.74 -6.98 -3.60
CA VAL A 167 -2.56 -6.48 -4.96
C VAL A 167 -3.03 -5.02 -5.10
N VAL A 168 -4.05 -4.63 -4.34
CA VAL A 168 -4.80 -3.37 -4.50
C VAL A 168 -4.35 -2.24 -3.59
#